data_AF-A0A644Z9F7-F1
#
_entry.id   AF-A0A644Z9F7-F1
#
_cell.length_a   1.000
_cell.length_b   1.000
_cell.length_c   1.000
_cell.angle_alpha   90.00
_cell.angle_beta   90.00
_cell.angle_gamma   90.00
#
_symmetry.space_group_name_H-M   'P 1'
#
loop_
_entity.id
_entity.type
_entity.pdbx_description
1 polymer ?
#
loop_
_entity_poly.entity_id
_entity_poly.type
_entity_poly.pdbx_seq_one_letter_code
_entity_poly.pdbx_strand_id
1 'polypeptide(L)'
;MFHVPVEKHGINGHLRQKGKIAELALGYGGSVGALKAMGALEMGIPEAELQPLVTAWREANPNIVSMWWDFDNAIKNAVKMHSSTDSHGIKFTWRSGMLFITLPSGRKLTYIKPKIGENQFGGESVTYEGIGGTKKWERLESYGPKFVENVVQAISRDLLMNAIKTLSHCFICGHVHDEIIIECSENVSLEVLCLQMARTPNWMPDILLRADGYVTEFYKKD
;
A
#
# COMPACT_ATOMS: atom_id res chain seq x y z
N MET A 1 7.70 15.51 9.85
CA MET A 1 8.29 16.07 8.62
C MET A 1 8.41 17.59 8.71
N PHE A 2 7.32 18.37 8.78
CA PHE A 2 7.43 19.85 8.79
C PHE A 2 7.38 20.50 10.18
N HIS A 3 6.99 19.77 11.23
CA HIS A 3 6.98 20.23 12.63
C HIS A 3 6.27 21.56 12.88
N VAL A 4 5.23 21.87 12.09
CA VAL A 4 4.39 23.07 12.20
C VAL A 4 2.90 22.71 12.12
N PRO A 5 2.00 23.51 12.72
CA PRO A 5 0.55 23.33 12.57
C PRO A 5 0.13 23.44 11.10
N VAL A 6 -0.82 22.59 10.66
CA VAL A 6 -1.38 22.60 9.30
C VAL A 6 -2.91 22.52 9.35
N GLU A 7 -3.58 23.49 8.74
CA GLU A 7 -5.04 23.53 8.59
C GLU A 7 -5.42 23.51 7.10
N LYS A 8 -6.44 22.71 6.71
CA LYS A 8 -6.81 22.43 5.31
C LYS A 8 -7.01 23.70 4.46
N HIS A 9 -7.55 24.76 5.07
CA HIS A 9 -7.79 26.06 4.44
C HIS A 9 -7.23 27.21 5.29
N GLY A 10 -6.19 26.94 6.07
CA GLY A 10 -5.65 27.87 7.06
C GLY A 10 -4.14 27.84 7.14
N ILE A 11 -3.61 27.93 8.36
CA ILE A 11 -2.19 28.03 8.63
C ILE A 11 -1.44 26.89 7.95
N ASN A 12 -0.42 27.23 7.15
CA ASN A 12 0.41 26.28 6.39
C ASN A 12 -0.35 25.29 5.48
N GLY A 13 -1.56 25.63 5.01
CA GLY A 13 -2.37 24.73 4.16
C GLY A 13 -1.63 24.22 2.91
N HIS A 14 -0.71 25.01 2.34
CA HIS A 14 0.15 24.62 1.22
C HIS A 14 1.05 23.41 1.53
N LEU A 15 1.47 23.22 2.79
CA LEU A 15 2.27 22.07 3.22
C LEU A 15 1.47 20.76 3.16
N ARG A 16 0.13 20.82 3.20
CA ARG A 16 -0.71 19.62 3.05
C ARG A 16 -0.49 18.96 1.70
N GLN A 17 -0.39 19.75 0.63
CA GLN A 17 -0.17 19.24 -0.71
C GLN A 17 1.24 18.63 -0.83
N LYS A 18 2.27 19.30 -0.28
CA LYS A 18 3.63 18.75 -0.18
C LYS A 18 3.68 17.46 0.65
N GLY A 19 2.95 17.41 1.76
CA GLY A 19 2.85 16.21 2.62
C GLY A 19 2.15 15.05 1.90
N LYS A 20 1.06 15.31 1.18
CA LYS A 20 0.32 14.29 0.43
C LYS A 20 1.19 13.64 -0.65
N ILE A 21 1.89 14.42 -1.47
CA ILE A 21 2.75 13.85 -2.50
C ILE A 21 3.94 13.10 -1.90
N ALA A 22 4.51 13.59 -0.80
CA ALA A 22 5.56 12.88 -0.07
C ALA A 22 5.07 11.52 0.44
N GLU A 23 3.89 11.46 1.09
CA GLU A 23 3.34 10.21 1.59
C GLU A 23 3.12 9.18 0.49
N LEU A 24 2.50 9.60 -0.62
CA LEU A 24 2.19 8.71 -1.75
C LEU A 24 3.45 8.26 -2.51
N ALA A 25 4.43 9.14 -2.68
CA ALA A 25 5.63 8.81 -3.45
C ALA A 25 6.66 8.02 -2.62
N LEU A 26 6.74 8.28 -1.31
CA LEU A 26 7.86 7.84 -0.49
C LEU A 26 7.51 6.65 0.41
N GLY A 27 6.22 6.42 0.69
CA GLY A 27 5.72 5.34 1.57
C GLY A 27 6.15 3.91 1.19
N TYR A 28 6.59 3.71 -0.05
CA TYR A 28 7.09 2.43 -0.56
C TYR A 28 8.46 2.55 -1.21
N GLY A 29 9.35 3.36 -0.63
CA GLY A 29 10.77 3.43 -1.01
C GLY A 29 11.07 4.31 -2.22
N GLY A 30 10.08 5.03 -2.74
CA GLY A 30 10.31 6.03 -3.78
C GLY A 30 11.28 7.13 -3.32
N SER A 31 11.82 7.83 -4.31
CA SER A 31 12.80 8.91 -4.13
C SER A 31 12.47 10.06 -5.09
N VAL A 32 13.45 10.90 -5.41
CA VAL A 32 13.34 12.05 -6.32
C VAL A 32 12.60 11.70 -7.62
N GLY A 33 12.91 10.55 -8.24
CA GLY A 33 12.23 10.10 -9.46
C GLY A 33 10.72 9.86 -9.29
N ALA A 34 10.32 9.27 -8.16
CA ALA A 34 8.91 9.04 -7.84
C ALA A 34 8.17 10.36 -7.58
N LEU A 35 8.81 11.31 -6.89
CA LEU A 35 8.26 12.65 -6.68
C LEU A 35 8.04 13.38 -8.02
N LYS A 36 9.02 13.32 -8.93
CA LYS A 36 8.89 13.88 -10.29
C LYS A 36 7.73 13.23 -11.05
N ALA A 37 7.64 11.90 -11.03
CA ALA A 37 6.56 11.17 -11.70
C ALA A 37 5.16 11.50 -11.15
N MET A 38 5.07 11.87 -9.87
CA MET A 38 3.83 12.29 -9.21
C MET A 38 3.51 13.80 -9.41
N GLY A 39 4.29 14.51 -10.21
CA GLY A 39 4.02 15.91 -10.56
C GLY A 39 4.58 16.95 -9.57
N ALA A 40 5.58 16.61 -8.75
CA ALA A 40 6.08 17.50 -7.70
C ALA A 40 6.57 18.85 -8.24
N LEU A 41 7.20 18.87 -9.43
CA LEU A 41 7.72 20.09 -10.04
C LEU A 41 6.58 20.98 -10.52
N GLU A 42 5.57 20.40 -11.16
CA GLU A 42 4.36 21.04 -11.65
C GLU A 42 3.53 21.62 -10.51
N MET A 43 3.62 21.02 -9.32
CA MET A 43 2.98 21.50 -8.08
C MET A 43 3.82 22.57 -7.36
N GLY A 44 4.91 23.05 -7.97
CA GLY A 44 5.72 24.16 -7.48
C GLY A 44 6.77 23.77 -6.43
N ILE A 45 7.14 22.49 -6.32
CA ILE A 45 8.25 22.06 -5.46
C ILE A 45 9.54 22.16 -6.29
N PRO A 46 10.50 23.03 -5.93
CA PRO A 46 11.77 23.14 -6.64
C PRO A 46 12.53 21.81 -6.64
N GLU A 47 13.25 21.52 -7.73
CA GLU A 47 14.02 20.27 -7.85
C GLU A 47 15.03 20.08 -6.71
N ALA A 48 15.66 21.18 -6.27
CA ALA A 48 16.59 21.20 -5.15
C ALA A 48 15.95 20.81 -3.79
N GLU A 49 14.62 20.96 -3.65
CA GLU A 49 13.89 20.56 -2.45
C GLU A 49 13.48 19.07 -2.44
N LEU A 50 13.56 18.37 -3.58
CA LEU A 50 13.07 16.99 -3.67
C LEU A 50 13.87 16.02 -2.80
N GLN A 51 15.20 16.05 -2.87
CA GLN A 51 16.04 15.16 -2.05
C GLN A 51 15.95 15.49 -0.54
N PRO A 52 15.99 16.76 -0.11
CA PRO A 52 15.68 17.13 1.27
C PRO A 52 14.31 16.62 1.75
N LEU A 53 13.28 16.68 0.90
CA LEU A 53 11.95 16.18 1.23
C LEU A 53 11.96 14.65 1.44
N VAL A 54 12.67 13.90 0.59
CA VAL A 54 12.87 12.45 0.76
C VAL A 54 13.49 12.15 2.12
N THR A 55 14.56 12.86 2.47
CA THR A 55 15.27 12.67 3.75
C THR A 55 14.36 12.99 4.93
N ALA A 56 13.70 14.15 4.92
CA ALA A 56 12.81 14.58 5.99
C ALA A 56 11.60 13.65 6.19
N TRP A 57 11.07 13.05 5.11
CA TRP A 57 10.00 12.06 5.23
C TRP A 57 10.49 10.77 5.90
N ARG A 58 11.68 10.27 5.52
CA ARG A 58 12.25 9.04 6.10
C ARG A 58 12.59 9.22 7.58
N GLU A 59 13.17 10.36 7.94
CA GLU A 59 13.47 10.72 9.33
C GLU A 59 12.19 10.85 10.17
N ALA A 60 11.11 11.36 9.58
CA ALA A 60 9.82 11.47 10.26
C ALA A 60 9.06 10.14 10.39
N ASN A 61 9.40 9.13 9.58
CA ASN A 61 8.70 7.84 9.52
C ASN A 61 9.64 6.64 9.74
N PRO A 62 10.43 6.61 10.84
CA PRO A 62 11.47 5.61 11.04
C PRO A 62 10.91 4.18 11.13
N ASN A 63 9.71 4.00 11.69
CA ASN A 63 9.07 2.69 11.79
C ASN A 63 8.68 2.11 10.42
N ILE A 64 8.22 2.96 9.49
CA ILE A 64 7.89 2.52 8.12
C ILE A 64 9.17 2.13 7.39
N VAL A 65 10.23 2.94 7.51
CA VAL A 65 11.53 2.64 6.91
C VAL A 65 12.13 1.36 7.49
N SER A 66 12.03 1.13 8.81
CA SER A 66 12.47 -0.12 9.44
C SER A 66 11.72 -1.32 8.85
N MET A 67 10.38 -1.23 8.80
CA MET A 67 9.55 -2.32 8.28
C MET A 67 9.95 -2.73 6.85
N TRP A 68 10.31 -1.77 5.99
CA TRP A 68 10.81 -2.09 4.64
C TRP A 68 12.04 -3.01 4.69
N TRP A 69 13.04 -2.67 5.50
CA TRP A 69 14.29 -3.41 5.57
C TRP A 69 14.17 -4.70 6.37
N ASP A 70 13.28 -4.74 7.36
CA ASP A 70 12.93 -5.96 8.08
C ASP A 70 12.28 -6.98 7.14
N PHE A 71 11.40 -6.53 6.23
CA PHE A 71 10.84 -7.37 5.16
C PHE A 71 11.91 -7.82 4.18
N ASP A 72 12.77 -6.91 3.73
CA ASP A 72 13.85 -7.22 2.80
C ASP A 72 14.75 -8.34 3.35
N ASN A 73 15.21 -8.18 4.58
CA ASN A 73 16.06 -9.14 5.28
C ASN A 73 15.35 -10.49 5.47
N ALA A 74 14.11 -10.48 5.97
CA ALA A 74 13.35 -11.70 6.22
C ALA A 74 13.09 -12.48 4.92
N ILE A 75 12.72 -11.80 3.84
CA ILE A 75 12.44 -12.41 2.53
C ILE A 75 13.73 -12.93 1.90
N LYS A 76 14.82 -12.17 1.90
CA LYS A 76 16.13 -12.63 1.41
C LYS A 76 16.58 -13.89 2.15
N ASN A 77 16.43 -13.92 3.47
CA ASN A 77 16.76 -15.10 4.27
C ASN A 77 15.89 -16.31 3.90
N ALA A 78 14.58 -16.13 3.73
CA ALA A 78 13.69 -17.22 3.28
C ALA A 78 14.10 -17.77 1.90
N VAL A 79 14.48 -16.89 0.97
CA VAL A 79 14.91 -17.27 -0.39
C VAL A 79 16.28 -17.95 -0.38
N LYS A 80 17.26 -17.43 0.36
CA LYS A 80 18.62 -18.02 0.44
C LYS A 80 18.62 -19.38 1.12
N MET A 81 17.92 -19.48 2.25
CA MET A 81 17.95 -20.65 3.11
C MET A 81 16.87 -21.66 2.76
N HIS A 82 16.03 -21.37 1.75
CA HIS A 82 14.88 -22.18 1.36
C HIS A 82 13.99 -22.53 2.57
N SER A 83 13.75 -21.54 3.43
CA SER A 83 13.14 -21.71 4.74
C SER A 83 11.87 -20.87 4.91
N SER A 84 11.32 -20.86 6.13
CA SER A 84 10.30 -19.91 6.54
C SER A 84 10.88 -18.88 7.50
N THR A 85 10.53 -17.62 7.29
CA THR A 85 10.81 -16.48 8.17
C THR A 85 9.51 -15.70 8.39
N ASP A 86 9.54 -14.71 9.28
CA ASP A 86 8.41 -13.83 9.52
C ASP A 86 8.89 -12.44 9.95
N SER A 87 8.03 -11.45 9.76
CA SER A 87 8.24 -10.08 10.21
C SER A 87 6.90 -9.36 10.30
N HIS A 88 6.67 -8.59 11.37
CA HIS A 88 5.45 -7.78 11.58
C HIS A 88 4.13 -8.56 11.37
N GLY A 89 4.07 -9.82 11.82
CA GLY A 89 2.87 -10.66 11.67
C GLY A 89 2.64 -11.21 10.25
N ILE A 90 3.60 -11.01 9.33
CA ILE A 90 3.58 -11.57 7.98
C ILE A 90 4.56 -12.74 7.90
N LYS A 91 4.13 -13.85 7.30
CA LYS A 91 4.96 -15.04 7.14
C LYS A 91 5.50 -15.17 5.72
N PHE A 92 6.80 -15.35 5.59
CA PHE A 92 7.49 -15.59 4.32
C PHE A 92 7.95 -17.04 4.27
N THR A 93 7.46 -17.82 3.31
CA THR A 93 7.79 -19.24 3.20
C THR A 93 8.29 -19.54 1.81
N TRP A 94 9.52 -20.03 1.70
CA TRP A 94 9.99 -20.66 0.49
C TRP A 94 9.54 -22.13 0.47
N ARG A 95 8.88 -22.55 -0.60
CA ARG A 95 8.46 -23.94 -0.81
C ARG A 95 8.30 -24.25 -2.29
N SER A 96 8.84 -25.38 -2.74
CA SER A 96 8.64 -25.90 -4.10
C SER A 96 8.97 -24.89 -5.21
N GLY A 97 10.07 -24.14 -5.05
CA GLY A 97 10.50 -23.14 -6.04
C GLY A 97 9.64 -21.87 -6.06
N MET A 98 8.86 -21.61 -5.01
CA MET A 98 8.04 -20.40 -4.87
C MET A 98 8.30 -19.76 -3.51
N LEU A 99 8.21 -18.43 -3.47
CA LEU A 99 8.09 -17.67 -2.22
C LEU A 99 6.62 -17.33 -2.01
N PHE A 100 6.10 -17.68 -0.83
CA PHE A 100 4.77 -17.32 -0.37
C PHE A 100 4.88 -16.25 0.71
N ILE A 101 4.16 -15.14 0.53
CA ILE A 101 3.91 -14.15 1.58
C ILE A 101 2.50 -14.37 2.08
N THR A 102 2.36 -14.88 3.30
CA THR A 102 1.06 -15.17 3.92
C THR A 102 0.64 -14.02 4.82
N LEU A 103 -0.51 -13.43 4.51
CA LEU A 103 -1.10 -12.31 5.22
C LEU A 103 -1.90 -12.79 6.45
N PRO A 104 -2.25 -11.90 7.40
CA PRO A 104 -3.04 -12.27 8.58
C PRO A 104 -4.44 -12.81 8.23
N SER A 105 -4.99 -12.38 7.09
CA SER A 105 -6.24 -12.90 6.51
C SER A 105 -6.14 -14.36 6.02
N GLY A 106 -4.93 -14.92 5.93
CA GLY A 106 -4.64 -16.22 5.32
C GLY A 106 -4.38 -16.18 3.81
N ARG A 107 -4.62 -15.03 3.13
CA ARG A 107 -4.26 -14.84 1.72
C ARG A 107 -2.75 -15.05 1.52
N LYS A 108 -2.38 -15.65 0.39
CA LYS A 108 -0.98 -15.82 -0.03
C LYS A 108 -0.69 -15.06 -1.30
N LEU A 109 0.33 -14.21 -1.27
CA LEU A 109 0.98 -13.67 -2.46
C LEU A 109 2.08 -14.64 -2.87
N THR A 110 2.16 -14.98 -4.16
CA THR A 110 3.09 -15.99 -4.68
C THR A 110 4.05 -15.37 -5.67
N TYR A 111 5.34 -15.58 -5.43
CA TYR A 111 6.44 -15.16 -6.30
C TYR A 111 7.14 -16.40 -6.84
N ILE A 112 7.19 -16.53 -8.18
CA ILE A 112 7.60 -17.75 -8.86
C ILE A 112 9.11 -17.75 -9.08
N LYS A 113 9.78 -18.88 -8.77
CA LYS A 113 11.23 -19.08 -8.90
C LYS A 113 12.04 -17.90 -8.36
N PRO A 114 11.83 -17.52 -7.08
CA PRO A 114 12.55 -16.44 -6.46
C PRO A 114 14.04 -16.79 -6.39
N LYS A 115 14.91 -15.82 -6.64
CA LYS A 115 16.36 -15.95 -6.51
C LYS A 115 16.94 -14.66 -5.96
N ILE A 116 18.08 -14.80 -5.31
CA ILE A 116 18.93 -13.65 -5.05
C ILE A 116 19.58 -13.21 -6.37
N GLY A 117 19.49 -11.93 -6.66
CA GLY A 117 20.13 -11.27 -7.78
C GLY A 117 20.82 -9.98 -7.33
N GLU A 118 21.23 -9.19 -8.30
CA GLU A 118 21.85 -7.89 -8.10
C GLU A 118 20.88 -6.80 -8.57
N ASN A 119 20.71 -5.74 -7.77
CA ASN A 119 19.93 -4.56 -8.15
C ASN A 119 20.74 -3.64 -9.06
N GLN A 120 20.08 -2.65 -9.63
CA GLN A 120 20.70 -1.61 -10.46
C GLN A 120 21.84 -0.82 -9.79
N PHE A 121 22.01 -0.92 -8.47
CA PHE A 121 23.05 -0.25 -7.68
C PHE A 121 24.16 -1.20 -7.20
N GLY A 122 24.18 -2.45 -7.69
CA GLY A 122 25.18 -3.45 -7.31
C GLY A 122 24.94 -4.14 -5.97
N GLY A 123 23.80 -3.85 -5.32
CA GLY A 123 23.40 -4.47 -4.06
C GLY A 123 22.56 -5.73 -4.27
N GLU A 124 22.45 -6.54 -3.23
CA GLU A 124 21.62 -7.74 -3.28
C GLU A 124 20.13 -7.42 -3.39
N SER A 125 19.40 -8.12 -4.25
CA SER A 125 17.94 -8.02 -4.40
C SER A 125 17.27 -9.38 -4.57
N VAL A 126 15.94 -9.40 -4.47
CA VAL A 126 15.15 -10.61 -4.79
C VAL A 126 14.55 -10.46 -6.17
N THR A 127 14.81 -11.44 -7.03
CA THR A 127 14.22 -11.52 -8.36
C THR A 127 13.27 -12.69 -8.47
N TYR A 128 12.23 -12.58 -9.30
CA TYR A 128 11.25 -13.65 -9.52
C TYR A 128 10.71 -13.59 -10.96
N GLU A 129 10.07 -14.65 -11.41
CA GLU A 129 9.46 -14.71 -12.74
C GLU A 129 8.00 -14.22 -12.69
N GLY A 130 7.61 -13.37 -13.64
CA GLY A 130 6.26 -12.84 -13.75
C GLY A 130 6.04 -12.05 -15.03
N ILE A 131 4.84 -11.47 -15.17
CA ILE A 131 4.49 -10.61 -16.30
C ILE A 131 5.01 -9.20 -16.03
N GLY A 132 5.92 -8.71 -16.86
CA GLY A 132 6.48 -7.37 -16.75
C GLY A 132 5.71 -6.30 -17.51
N GLY A 133 6.29 -5.10 -17.58
CA GLY A 133 5.67 -3.94 -18.23
C GLY A 133 5.41 -4.14 -19.73
N THR A 134 6.20 -5.00 -20.38
CA THR A 134 6.03 -5.39 -21.79
C THR A 134 4.93 -6.43 -22.03
N LYS A 135 4.20 -6.83 -20.98
CA LYS A 135 3.23 -7.94 -20.97
C LYS A 135 3.82 -9.30 -21.35
N LYS A 136 5.15 -9.46 -21.25
CA LYS A 136 5.86 -10.72 -21.47
C LYS A 136 6.29 -11.33 -20.15
N TRP A 137 6.51 -12.64 -20.16
CA TRP A 137 7.12 -13.35 -19.04
C TRP A 137 8.60 -12.98 -18.95
N GLU A 138 9.01 -12.41 -17.84
CA GLU A 138 10.37 -11.95 -17.61
C GLU A 138 10.77 -12.11 -16.14
N ARG A 139 12.05 -11.89 -15.85
CA ARG A 139 12.58 -11.87 -14.49
C ARG A 139 12.49 -10.46 -13.94
N LEU A 140 11.65 -10.27 -12.94
CA LEU A 140 11.37 -9.01 -12.27
C LEU A 140 12.23 -8.89 -11.02
N GLU A 141 12.69 -7.66 -10.75
CA GLU A 141 13.36 -7.30 -9.51
C GLU A 141 12.34 -6.78 -8.48
N SER A 142 12.60 -7.09 -7.20
CA SER A 142 11.92 -6.51 -6.06
C SER A 142 12.85 -6.40 -4.85
N TYR A 143 12.41 -5.59 -3.90
CA TYR A 143 13.13 -5.17 -2.71
C TYR A 143 12.11 -4.84 -1.62
N GLY A 144 12.55 -4.78 -0.36
CA GLY A 144 11.71 -4.59 0.82
C GLY A 144 10.49 -3.67 0.65
N PRO A 145 10.69 -2.38 0.32
CA PRO A 145 9.60 -1.42 0.10
C PRO A 145 8.53 -1.87 -0.92
N LYS A 146 8.92 -2.50 -2.04
CA LYS A 146 7.99 -3.02 -3.05
C LYS A 146 7.22 -4.25 -2.54
N PHE A 147 7.84 -5.10 -1.73
CA PHE A 147 7.11 -6.18 -1.05
C PHE A 147 6.11 -5.64 -0.04
N VAL A 148 6.50 -4.63 0.74
CA VAL A 148 5.61 -3.94 1.67
C VAL A 148 4.41 -3.34 0.94
N GLU A 149 4.63 -2.68 -0.20
CA GLU A 149 3.55 -2.15 -1.04
C GLU A 149 2.53 -3.25 -1.41
N ASN A 150 3.01 -4.38 -1.94
CA ASN A 150 2.15 -5.49 -2.34
C ASN A 150 1.39 -6.08 -1.13
N VAL A 151 2.03 -6.16 0.03
CA VAL A 151 1.39 -6.62 1.28
C VAL A 151 0.28 -5.65 1.70
N VAL A 152 0.56 -4.35 1.75
CA VAL A 152 -0.44 -3.34 2.17
C VAL A 152 -1.61 -3.31 1.20
N GLN A 153 -1.38 -3.29 -0.11
CA GLN A 153 -2.46 -3.34 -1.11
C GLN A 153 -3.31 -4.61 -0.97
N ALA A 154 -2.68 -5.76 -0.72
CA ALA A 154 -3.40 -7.01 -0.55
C ALA A 154 -4.24 -7.04 0.73
N ILE A 155 -3.74 -6.47 1.85
CA ILE A 155 -4.50 -6.30 3.09
C ILE A 155 -5.67 -5.34 2.88
N SER A 156 -5.45 -4.19 2.24
CA SER A 156 -6.52 -3.24 1.89
C SER A 156 -7.61 -3.92 1.06
N ARG A 157 -7.23 -4.78 0.10
CA ARG A 157 -8.19 -5.56 -0.67
C ARG A 157 -8.95 -6.56 0.20
N ASP A 158 -8.28 -7.24 1.14
CA ASP A 158 -8.95 -8.17 2.06
C ASP A 158 -9.96 -7.46 2.98
N LEU A 159 -9.64 -6.24 3.44
CA LEU A 159 -10.56 -5.39 4.21
C LEU A 159 -11.79 -4.98 3.38
N LEU A 160 -11.59 -4.56 2.13
CA LEU A 160 -12.70 -4.25 1.23
C LEU A 160 -13.59 -5.48 1.00
N MET A 161 -13.01 -6.66 0.81
CA MET A 161 -13.80 -7.89 0.65
C MET A 161 -14.55 -8.28 1.93
N ASN A 162 -13.99 -7.99 3.11
CA ASN A 162 -14.72 -8.13 4.38
C ASN A 162 -15.95 -7.21 4.39
N ALA A 163 -15.79 -5.92 4.02
CA ALA A 163 -16.89 -4.98 3.95
C ALA A 163 -17.98 -5.40 2.94
N ILE A 164 -17.60 -5.81 1.73
CA ILE A 164 -18.55 -6.33 0.71
C ILE A 164 -19.31 -7.55 1.26
N LYS A 165 -18.64 -8.44 2.00
CA LYS A 165 -19.31 -9.58 2.62
C LYS A 165 -20.29 -9.14 3.71
N THR A 166 -19.92 -8.19 4.56
CA THR A 166 -20.81 -7.60 5.57
C THR A 166 -22.04 -6.95 4.93
N LEU A 167 -21.86 -6.27 3.81
CA LEU A 167 -22.89 -5.56 3.06
C LEU A 167 -23.56 -6.41 1.97
N SER A 168 -23.38 -7.74 2.00
CA SER A 168 -23.91 -8.66 0.97
C SER A 168 -25.44 -8.69 0.84
N HIS A 169 -26.15 -8.09 1.80
CA HIS A 169 -27.60 -7.91 1.78
C HIS A 169 -28.04 -6.65 0.99
N CYS A 170 -27.11 -5.77 0.65
CA CYS A 170 -27.34 -4.60 -0.20
C CYS A 170 -27.20 -4.97 -1.69
N PHE A 171 -27.79 -4.15 -2.56
CA PHE A 171 -27.55 -4.26 -4.00
C PHE A 171 -26.26 -3.52 -4.39
N ILE A 172 -25.13 -4.22 -4.30
CA ILE A 172 -23.80 -3.70 -4.66
C ILE A 172 -23.65 -3.72 -6.18
N CYS A 173 -23.67 -2.55 -6.82
CA CYS A 173 -23.54 -2.40 -8.28
C CYS A 173 -22.09 -2.54 -8.75
N GLY A 174 -21.13 -2.28 -7.87
CA GLY A 174 -19.70 -2.32 -8.19
C GLY A 174 -18.84 -1.80 -7.05
N HIS A 175 -17.53 -1.76 -7.30
CA HIS A 175 -16.57 -1.15 -6.40
C HIS A 175 -15.45 -0.50 -7.22
N VAL A 176 -14.92 0.64 -6.77
CA VAL A 176 -13.84 1.38 -7.43
C VAL A 176 -12.76 1.66 -6.41
N HIS A 177 -11.56 1.11 -6.60
CA HIS A 177 -10.50 1.13 -5.57
C HIS A 177 -11.02 0.62 -4.22
N ASP A 178 -11.12 1.49 -3.22
CA ASP A 178 -11.61 1.26 -1.86
C ASP A 178 -13.09 1.65 -1.65
N GLU A 179 -13.78 2.12 -2.69
CA GLU A 179 -15.19 2.51 -2.67
C GLU A 179 -16.12 1.35 -3.03
N ILE A 180 -17.27 1.23 -2.33
CA ILE A 180 -18.37 0.32 -2.68
C ILE A 180 -19.55 1.17 -3.18
N ILE A 181 -20.10 0.80 -4.34
CA ILE A 181 -21.27 1.46 -4.94
C ILE A 181 -22.52 0.62 -4.64
N ILE A 182 -23.47 1.20 -3.93
CA ILE A 182 -24.73 0.56 -3.53
C ILE A 182 -25.90 1.36 -4.10
N GLU A 183 -26.77 0.70 -4.85
CA GLU A 183 -28.07 1.24 -5.22
C GLU A 183 -29.10 0.78 -4.18
N CYS A 184 -29.87 1.72 -3.65
CA CYS A 184 -30.80 1.48 -2.56
C CYS A 184 -31.92 2.52 -2.55
N SER A 185 -32.98 2.25 -1.78
CA SER A 185 -34.07 3.22 -1.57
C SER A 185 -33.57 4.43 -0.78
N GLU A 186 -34.19 5.60 -0.98
CA GLU A 186 -33.83 6.87 -0.29
C GLU A 186 -33.85 6.80 1.25
N ASN A 187 -34.57 5.83 1.82
CA ASN A 187 -34.66 5.65 3.27
C ASN A 187 -33.45 4.92 3.89
N VAL A 188 -32.51 4.41 3.08
CA VAL A 188 -31.31 3.74 3.60
C VAL A 188 -30.35 4.78 4.15
N SER A 189 -29.96 4.62 5.41
CA SER A 189 -29.02 5.52 6.07
C SER A 189 -27.58 5.29 5.61
N LEU A 190 -26.99 6.32 5.01
CA LEU A 190 -25.56 6.36 4.64
C LEU A 190 -24.67 6.10 5.87
N GLU A 191 -24.98 6.71 7.01
CA GLU A 191 -24.21 6.54 8.25
C GLU A 191 -24.15 5.07 8.67
N VAL A 192 -25.27 4.36 8.58
CA VAL A 192 -25.34 2.93 8.91
C VAL A 192 -24.49 2.10 7.93
N LEU A 193 -24.50 2.42 6.64
CA LEU A 193 -23.65 1.75 5.65
C LEU A 193 -22.16 1.98 5.94
N CYS A 194 -21.76 3.22 6.25
CA CYS A 194 -20.38 3.55 6.64
C CYS A 194 -19.97 2.79 7.91
N LEU A 195 -20.83 2.73 8.93
CA LEU A 195 -20.56 1.95 10.16
C LEU A 195 -20.39 0.46 9.86
N GLN A 196 -21.17 -0.10 8.93
CA GLN A 196 -21.04 -1.50 8.52
C GLN A 196 -19.77 -1.76 7.70
N MET A 197 -19.42 -0.85 6.78
CA MET A 197 -18.19 -0.92 5.99
C MET A 197 -16.94 -0.81 6.87
N ALA A 198 -16.99 -0.01 7.93
CA ALA A 198 -15.89 0.17 8.87
C ALA A 198 -15.73 -0.97 9.91
N ARG A 199 -16.52 -2.05 9.83
CA ARG A 199 -16.39 -3.18 10.75
C ARG A 199 -15.08 -3.93 10.53
N THR A 200 -14.28 -4.01 11.58
CA THR A 200 -12.99 -4.69 11.57
C THR A 200 -13.17 -6.21 11.49
N PRO A 201 -12.34 -6.93 10.72
CA PRO A 201 -12.36 -8.38 10.70
C PRO A 201 -11.69 -8.99 11.95
N ASN A 202 -12.08 -10.21 12.31
CA ASN A 202 -11.51 -10.92 13.47
C ASN A 202 -9.98 -11.12 13.40
N TRP A 203 -9.41 -11.20 12.19
CA TRP A 203 -7.97 -11.37 11.99
C TRP A 203 -7.18 -10.06 12.11
N MET A 204 -7.85 -8.92 12.27
CA MET A 204 -7.23 -7.61 12.49
C MET A 204 -8.16 -6.69 13.30
N PRO A 205 -8.43 -7.03 14.58
CA PRO A 205 -9.42 -6.32 15.39
C PRO A 205 -9.01 -4.88 15.74
N ASP A 206 -7.71 -4.60 15.82
CA ASP A 206 -7.19 -3.31 16.29
C ASP A 206 -6.95 -2.29 15.15
N ILE A 207 -7.34 -2.62 13.91
CA ILE A 207 -7.17 -1.67 12.80
C ILE A 207 -8.09 -0.45 12.98
N LEU A 208 -7.50 0.73 12.83
CA LEU A 208 -8.24 2.00 12.83
C LEU A 208 -8.93 2.22 11.47
N LEU A 209 -9.97 1.43 11.21
CA LEU A 209 -10.75 1.51 9.97
C LEU A 209 -11.84 2.58 10.09
N ARG A 210 -11.95 3.42 9.06
CA ARG A 210 -13.02 4.41 8.91
C ARG A 210 -13.57 4.31 7.49
N ALA A 211 -14.86 4.58 7.35
CA ALA A 211 -15.52 4.72 6.06
C ALA A 211 -16.19 6.09 6.01
N ASP A 212 -16.16 6.68 4.83
CA ASP A 212 -16.88 7.90 4.48
C ASP A 212 -17.61 7.64 3.16
N GLY A 213 -18.61 8.45 2.84
CA GLY A 213 -19.39 8.28 1.63
C GLY A 213 -20.32 9.44 1.36
N TYR A 214 -21.03 9.35 0.24
CA TYR A 214 -22.00 10.35 -0.19
C TYR A 214 -23.14 9.68 -0.94
N VAL A 215 -24.25 10.40 -1.09
CA VAL A 215 -25.43 9.94 -1.84
C VAL A 215 -25.53 10.76 -3.12
N THR A 216 -25.83 10.10 -4.23
CA THR A 216 -26.03 10.76 -5.52
C THR A 216 -26.93 9.93 -6.43
N GLU A 217 -27.64 10.59 -7.35
CA GLU A 217 -28.50 9.92 -8.35
C GLU A 217 -27.70 9.22 -9.46
N PHE A 218 -26.44 9.63 -9.66
CA PHE A 218 -25.56 9.05 -10.67
C PHE A 218 -24.12 9.09 -10.21
N TYR A 219 -23.37 8.03 -10.51
CA TYR A 219 -21.96 7.91 -10.13
C TYR A 219 -21.15 9.14 -10.57
N LYS A 220 -20.42 9.73 -9.62
CA LYS A 220 -19.47 10.82 -9.84
C LYS A 220 -18.17 10.42 -9.16
N LYS A 221 -17.04 10.64 -9.81
CA LYS A 221 -15.75 10.44 -9.14
C LYS A 221 -15.45 11.67 -8.28
N ASP A 222 -15.35 11.48 -6.98
CA ASP A 222 -14.81 12.47 -6.03
C ASP A 222 -13.26 12.37 -5.95
#